data_AF-A0A537W497-F1
#
_entry.id   AF-A0A537W497-F1
#
_cell.length_a   1.000
_cell.length_b   1.000
_cell.length_c   1.000
_cell.angle_alpha   90.00
_cell.angle_beta   90.00
_cell.angle_gamma   90.00
#
_symmetry.space_group_name_H-M   'P 1'
#
loop_
_entity.id
_entity.type
_entity.pdbx_description
1 polymer ?
#
loop_
_entity_poly.entity_id
_entity_poly.type
_entity_poly.pdbx_seq_one_letter_code
_entity_poly.pdbx_strand_id
1 'polypeptide(L)'
;MKVRALLTALAIVTLTAGAAYAAAKFTVTANEFDPAHTFLVQAQWLDGIGCPTNAGWSADGSTITAHYTDAACATGDSSDSHNQGLLLAKTGPTANFAAAQADITGVKGITLTELGYDIRKPGADTRAGARGSHCGAGAPRFNVTASDGVTYDFIGCNSGATPATSEVDGQGWIRLRWGNGTILAFAANGPSAGTIVN
;
A
#
# COMPACT_ATOMS: atom_id res chain seq x y z
N MET A 1 47.52 -5.87 68.90
CA MET A 1 47.52 -5.79 67.42
C MET A 1 46.11 -6.07 66.93
N LYS A 2 45.46 -5.12 66.25
CA LYS A 2 44.09 -5.25 65.70
C LYS A 2 44.20 -5.60 64.22
N VAL A 3 43.76 -6.81 63.83
CA VAL A 3 43.68 -7.22 62.42
C VAL A 3 42.28 -6.84 61.91
N ARG A 4 42.21 -5.95 60.92
CA ARG A 4 40.95 -5.54 60.28
C ARG A 4 40.67 -6.50 59.11
N ALA A 5 39.56 -7.22 59.16
CA ALA A 5 39.08 -8.05 58.07
C ALA A 5 38.41 -7.16 57.00
N LEU A 6 38.87 -7.26 55.75
CA LEU A 6 38.21 -6.66 54.59
C LEU A 6 37.19 -7.66 54.03
N LEU A 7 35.91 -7.30 54.09
CA LEU A 7 34.82 -7.99 53.40
C LEU A 7 34.78 -7.52 51.94
N THR A 8 35.05 -8.42 51.00
CA THR A 8 34.84 -8.20 49.56
C THR A 8 33.42 -8.58 49.20
N ALA A 9 32.60 -7.59 48.85
CA ALA A 9 31.25 -7.80 48.35
C ALA A 9 31.31 -8.11 46.84
N LEU A 10 30.85 -9.30 46.45
CA LEU A 10 30.74 -9.71 45.05
C LEU A 10 29.36 -9.30 44.52
N ALA A 11 29.29 -8.21 43.76
CA ALA A 11 28.06 -7.77 43.11
C ALA A 11 27.79 -8.62 41.86
N ILE A 12 26.71 -9.42 41.89
CA ILE A 12 26.23 -10.17 40.73
C ILE A 12 25.40 -9.20 39.88
N VAL A 13 25.98 -8.75 38.76
CA VAL A 13 25.27 -7.96 37.75
C VAL A 13 24.55 -8.93 36.81
N THR A 14 23.24 -9.05 36.94
CA THR A 14 22.38 -9.73 35.97
C THR A 14 22.19 -8.83 34.75
N LEU A 15 22.90 -9.12 33.65
CA LEU A 15 22.59 -8.50 32.35
C LEU A 15 21.34 -9.17 31.78
N THR A 16 20.19 -8.53 31.93
CA THR A 16 19.01 -8.88 31.13
C THR A 16 19.25 -8.39 29.71
N ALA A 17 19.59 -9.30 28.80
CA ALA A 17 19.64 -9.02 27.37
C ALA A 17 18.21 -8.78 26.87
N GLY A 18 17.74 -7.54 26.95
CA GLY A 18 16.55 -7.11 26.24
C GLY A 18 16.84 -7.13 24.74
N ALA A 19 16.24 -8.08 24.02
CA ALA A 19 16.23 -8.04 22.56
C ALA A 19 15.46 -6.77 22.12
N ALA A 20 16.19 -5.74 21.71
CA ALA A 20 15.60 -4.61 21.02
C ALA A 20 15.16 -5.10 19.63
N TYR A 21 13.88 -5.43 19.48
CA TYR A 21 13.30 -5.67 18.16
C TYR A 21 13.19 -4.31 17.46
N ALA A 22 14.10 -4.03 16.53
CA ALA A 22 13.91 -2.95 15.59
C ALA A 22 12.67 -3.29 14.74
N ALA A 23 11.61 -2.49 14.86
CA ALA A 23 10.48 -2.59 13.95
C ALA A 23 10.99 -2.42 12.52
N ALA A 24 10.69 -3.38 11.64
CA ALA A 24 11.05 -3.26 10.23
C ALA A 24 10.38 -2.01 9.65
N LYS A 25 11.15 -1.16 8.97
CA LYS A 25 10.63 0.06 8.36
C LYS A 25 9.68 -0.31 7.21
N PHE A 26 8.42 0.15 7.28
CA PHE A 26 7.49 0.05 6.16
C PHE A 26 8.11 0.68 4.91
N THR A 27 8.19 -0.10 3.83
CA THR A 27 8.82 0.33 2.59
C THR A 27 8.05 -0.23 1.40
N VAL A 28 7.90 0.59 0.36
CA VAL A 28 7.28 0.19 -0.90
C VAL A 28 8.25 0.45 -2.04
N THR A 29 8.69 -0.60 -2.71
CA THR A 29 9.68 -0.51 -3.80
C THR A 29 9.02 -0.82 -5.13
N ALA A 30 9.02 0.13 -6.05
CA ALA A 30 8.48 -0.07 -7.40
C ALA A 30 9.42 -0.95 -8.25
N ASN A 31 8.86 -1.82 -9.07
CA ASN A 31 9.61 -2.72 -9.95
C ASN A 31 8.81 -3.16 -11.17
N GLU A 32 9.52 -3.55 -12.23
CA GLU A 32 8.94 -3.99 -13.49
C GLU A 32 9.40 -5.41 -13.81
N PHE A 33 8.45 -6.22 -14.29
CA PHE A 33 8.72 -7.51 -14.89
C PHE A 33 8.38 -7.42 -16.37
N ASP A 34 9.38 -7.46 -17.24
CA ASP A 34 9.20 -7.40 -18.70
C ASP A 34 10.35 -8.16 -19.41
N PRO A 35 10.37 -9.50 -19.34
CA PRO A 35 11.49 -10.31 -19.84
C PRO A 35 11.71 -10.20 -21.35
N ALA A 36 10.68 -9.79 -22.09
CA ALA A 36 10.75 -9.58 -23.53
C ALA A 36 11.07 -8.12 -23.92
N HIS A 37 11.28 -7.23 -22.93
CA HIS A 37 11.55 -5.81 -23.15
C HIS A 37 10.53 -5.16 -24.10
N THR A 38 9.25 -5.35 -23.80
CA THR A 38 8.16 -4.79 -24.59
C THR A 38 7.96 -3.29 -24.35
N PHE A 39 8.41 -2.77 -23.20
CA PHE A 39 8.22 -1.38 -22.78
C PHE A 39 6.74 -0.99 -22.64
N LEU A 40 5.89 -1.98 -22.29
CA LEU A 40 4.44 -1.81 -22.12
C LEU A 40 4.01 -1.84 -20.65
N VAL A 41 4.95 -1.66 -19.73
CA VAL A 41 4.71 -1.54 -18.28
C VAL A 41 5.57 -0.41 -17.71
N GLN A 42 5.11 0.23 -16.64
CA GLN A 42 5.85 1.25 -15.89
C GLN A 42 5.52 1.13 -14.41
N ALA A 43 6.54 1.14 -13.55
CA ALA A 43 6.40 1.23 -12.10
C ALA A 43 7.32 2.30 -11.52
N GLN A 44 6.76 3.38 -10.97
CA GLN A 44 7.58 4.47 -10.41
C GLN A 44 6.85 5.30 -9.36
N TRP A 45 7.58 5.75 -8.35
CA TRP A 45 7.16 6.87 -7.50
C TRP A 45 7.32 8.19 -8.25
N LEU A 46 6.24 8.96 -8.35
CA LEU A 46 6.22 10.24 -9.04
C LEU A 46 5.61 11.32 -8.14
N ASP A 47 6.17 12.52 -8.22
CA ASP A 47 5.66 13.69 -7.49
C ASP A 47 4.30 14.15 -8.04
N GLY A 48 3.46 14.70 -7.16
CA GLY A 48 2.21 15.36 -7.54
C GLY A 48 1.10 14.42 -8.06
N ILE A 49 1.28 13.11 -7.97
CA ILE A 49 0.25 12.12 -8.36
C ILE A 49 -0.29 11.31 -7.18
N GLY A 50 0.19 11.59 -5.97
CA GLY A 50 -0.34 11.04 -4.73
C GLY A 50 -1.58 11.77 -4.24
N CYS A 51 -1.96 11.49 -3.00
CA CYS A 51 -3.07 12.13 -2.31
C CYS A 51 -2.67 13.50 -1.77
N PRO A 52 -3.21 14.63 -2.28
CA PRO A 52 -2.94 15.92 -1.67
C PRO A 52 -3.74 16.08 -0.39
N THR A 53 -3.05 16.27 0.73
CA THR A 53 -3.65 16.62 2.02
C THR A 53 -3.04 17.93 2.51
N ASN A 54 -3.85 18.99 2.61
CA ASN A 54 -3.40 20.34 2.93
C ASN A 54 -2.26 20.85 2.01
N ALA A 55 -2.26 20.41 0.74
CA ALA A 55 -1.26 20.81 -0.24
C ALA A 55 -1.45 22.27 -0.64
N GLY A 56 -0.38 23.06 -0.63
CA GLY A 56 -0.45 24.46 -1.08
C GLY A 56 -0.74 24.55 -2.57
N TRP A 57 -1.64 25.45 -2.97
CA TRP A 57 -1.87 25.77 -4.38
C TRP A 57 -1.79 27.28 -4.62
N SER A 58 -1.46 27.63 -5.85
CA SER A 58 -1.21 28.99 -6.29
C SER A 58 -2.10 29.33 -7.47
N ALA A 59 -2.87 30.42 -7.35
CA ALA A 59 -3.66 30.95 -8.46
C ALA A 59 -2.83 31.80 -9.44
N ASP A 60 -1.68 32.31 -9.01
CA ASP A 60 -0.81 33.24 -9.76
C ASP A 60 0.52 32.61 -10.22
N GLY A 61 0.80 31.37 -9.80
CA GLY A 61 2.04 30.63 -10.10
C GLY A 61 3.26 31.07 -9.29
N SER A 62 3.12 31.97 -8.31
CA SER A 62 4.24 32.57 -7.57
C SER A 62 4.08 32.56 -6.05
N THR A 63 2.84 32.61 -5.56
CA THR A 63 2.52 32.60 -4.13
C THR A 63 1.52 31.50 -3.80
N ILE A 64 1.75 30.80 -2.69
CA ILE A 64 0.73 29.88 -2.16
C ILE A 64 -0.39 30.75 -1.58
N THR A 65 -1.55 30.71 -2.22
CA THR A 65 -2.69 31.55 -1.84
C THR A 65 -3.76 30.77 -1.05
N ALA A 66 -3.72 29.44 -1.11
CA ALA A 66 -4.64 28.58 -0.36
C ALA A 66 -4.11 27.13 -0.30
N HIS A 67 -4.81 26.27 0.43
CA HIS A 67 -4.51 24.85 0.55
C HIS A 67 -5.65 24.00 -0.02
N TYR A 68 -5.29 22.82 -0.51
CA TYR A 68 -6.20 21.84 -1.09
C TYR A 68 -6.06 20.48 -0.39
N THR A 69 -7.19 19.86 -0.12
CA THR A 69 -7.28 18.48 0.36
C THR A 69 -8.27 17.75 -0.53
N ASP A 70 -7.84 16.67 -1.16
CA ASP A 70 -8.76 15.84 -1.94
C ASP A 70 -9.73 15.10 -1.00
N ALA A 71 -11.02 15.09 -1.34
CA ALA A 71 -12.06 14.49 -0.50
C ALA A 71 -11.89 12.97 -0.34
N ALA A 72 -11.26 12.28 -1.30
CA ALA A 72 -10.94 10.86 -1.20
C ALA A 72 -9.71 10.58 -0.31
N CYS A 73 -8.99 11.62 0.11
CA CYS A 73 -7.73 11.57 0.85
C CYS A 73 -7.78 12.44 2.12
N ALA A 74 -8.72 12.12 3.03
CA ALA A 74 -8.91 12.87 4.28
C ALA A 74 -7.67 12.87 5.22
N THR A 75 -6.77 11.90 5.03
CA THR A 75 -5.53 11.74 5.80
C THR A 75 -4.36 11.58 4.84
N GLY A 76 -3.28 12.33 5.05
CA GLY A 76 -2.01 12.20 4.31
C GLY A 76 -0.83 12.04 5.25
N ASP A 77 0.34 11.71 4.68
CA ASP A 77 1.60 11.68 5.40
C ASP A 77 2.20 13.08 5.43
N SER A 78 2.35 13.68 6.61
CA SER A 78 2.92 15.04 6.74
C SER A 78 4.40 15.10 6.38
N SER A 79 5.08 13.96 6.27
CA SER A 79 6.45 13.87 5.76
C SER A 79 6.55 13.84 4.24
N ASP A 80 5.43 13.61 3.54
CA ASP A 80 5.38 13.68 2.07
C ASP A 80 5.16 15.13 1.60
N SER A 81 6.25 15.85 1.39
CA SER A 81 6.21 17.23 0.89
C SER A 81 5.99 17.33 -0.63
N HIS A 82 5.96 16.21 -1.34
CA HIS A 82 5.87 16.18 -2.80
C HIS A 82 4.54 15.61 -3.31
N ASN A 83 3.66 15.16 -2.41
CA ASN A 83 2.46 14.40 -2.73
C ASN A 83 2.82 13.23 -3.68
N GLN A 84 3.81 12.43 -3.29
CA GLN A 84 4.29 11.34 -4.10
C GLN A 84 3.25 10.23 -4.19
N GLY A 85 3.06 9.70 -5.39
CA GLY A 85 2.23 8.53 -5.64
C GLY A 85 3.00 7.47 -6.40
N LEU A 86 2.70 6.20 -6.10
CA LEU A 86 3.18 5.08 -6.88
C LEU A 86 2.31 4.92 -8.12
N LEU A 87 2.88 5.12 -9.30
CA LEU A 87 2.25 4.81 -10.57
C LEU A 87 2.59 3.38 -10.98
N LEU A 88 1.56 2.55 -11.12
CA LEU A 88 1.64 1.26 -11.79
C LEU A 88 0.81 1.31 -13.08
N ALA A 89 1.46 1.16 -14.22
CA ALA A 89 0.81 1.19 -15.52
C ALA A 89 1.17 -0.05 -16.34
N LYS A 90 0.19 -0.60 -17.04
CA LYS A 90 0.37 -1.58 -18.10
C LYS A 90 -0.40 -1.12 -19.32
N THR A 91 0.32 -0.83 -20.39
CA THR A 91 -0.20 -0.30 -21.64
C THR A 91 -0.04 -1.36 -22.72
N GLY A 92 -0.86 -2.40 -22.69
CA GLY A 92 -0.78 -3.49 -23.65
C GLY A 92 -1.86 -4.55 -23.44
N PRO A 93 -1.98 -5.53 -24.34
CA PRO A 93 -2.94 -6.61 -24.18
C PRO A 93 -2.66 -7.42 -22.91
N THR A 94 -3.71 -8.00 -22.31
CA THR A 94 -3.58 -8.92 -21.15
C THR A 94 -2.57 -10.04 -21.40
N ALA A 95 -2.47 -10.52 -22.64
CA ALA A 95 -1.54 -11.59 -23.02
C ALA A 95 -0.06 -11.18 -22.98
N ASN A 96 0.27 -9.88 -22.92
CA ASN A 96 1.66 -9.46 -22.79
C ASN A 96 2.20 -9.90 -21.42
N PHE A 97 3.19 -10.79 -21.41
CA PHE A 97 3.78 -11.38 -20.21
C PHE A 97 4.73 -10.40 -19.52
N ALA A 98 4.15 -9.33 -19.00
CA ALA A 98 4.83 -8.26 -18.29
C ALA A 98 3.92 -7.69 -17.18
N ALA A 99 4.49 -7.14 -16.12
CA ALA A 99 3.74 -6.51 -15.03
C ALA A 99 4.50 -5.33 -14.42
N ALA A 100 3.79 -4.24 -14.15
CA ALA A 100 4.23 -3.22 -13.21
C ALA A 100 3.85 -3.67 -11.79
N GLN A 101 4.80 -3.60 -10.86
CA GLN A 101 4.67 -4.17 -9.53
C GLN A 101 5.23 -3.22 -8.47
N ALA A 102 4.92 -3.53 -7.21
CA ALA A 102 5.62 -2.97 -6.09
C ALA A 102 5.70 -3.97 -4.93
N ASP A 103 6.88 -4.07 -4.33
CA ASP A 103 7.11 -4.88 -3.14
C ASP A 103 6.86 -4.05 -1.88
N ILE A 104 5.88 -4.48 -1.08
CA ILE A 104 5.56 -3.87 0.22
C ILE A 104 6.21 -4.71 1.31
N THR A 105 7.14 -4.11 2.05
CA THR A 105 7.88 -4.77 3.14
C THR A 105 7.73 -4.00 4.45
N GLY A 106 8.13 -4.62 5.57
CA GLY A 106 7.94 -4.04 6.90
C GLY A 106 6.53 -4.21 7.49
N VAL A 107 5.68 -5.02 6.86
CA VAL A 107 4.30 -5.30 7.30
C VAL A 107 4.17 -6.59 8.14
N LYS A 108 5.26 -7.30 8.41
CA LYS A 108 5.21 -8.56 9.16
C LYS A 108 4.74 -8.31 10.59
N GLY A 109 3.68 -9.01 11.00
CA GLY A 109 3.10 -8.91 12.33
C GLY A 109 2.10 -7.77 12.51
N ILE A 110 1.76 -7.03 11.45
CA ILE A 110 0.62 -6.09 11.51
C ILE A 110 -0.69 -6.87 11.42
N THR A 111 -1.73 -6.32 12.04
CA THR A 111 -3.11 -6.69 11.71
C THR A 111 -3.51 -5.91 10.46
N LEU A 112 -3.79 -6.61 9.37
CA LEU A 112 -4.27 -5.99 8.13
C LEU A 112 -5.76 -5.67 8.27
N THR A 113 -6.09 -4.39 8.47
CA THR A 113 -7.48 -3.94 8.63
C THR A 113 -8.09 -3.36 7.36
N GLU A 114 -7.25 -2.81 6.47
CA GLU A 114 -7.65 -2.23 5.20
C GLU A 114 -6.52 -2.34 4.15
N LEU A 115 -6.90 -2.55 2.90
CA LEU A 115 -6.10 -2.37 1.69
C LEU A 115 -6.75 -1.31 0.81
N GLY A 116 -5.99 -0.60 -0.01
CA GLY A 116 -6.58 0.33 -0.97
C GLY A 116 -5.59 0.92 -1.96
N TYR A 117 -6.11 1.33 -3.11
CA TYR A 117 -5.37 2.07 -4.14
C TYR A 117 -6.33 2.90 -5.00
N ASP A 118 -5.78 3.81 -5.80
CA ASP A 118 -6.54 4.65 -6.72
C ASP A 118 -6.51 4.11 -8.14
N ILE A 119 -7.62 4.28 -8.85
CA ILE A 119 -7.70 4.05 -10.30
C ILE A 119 -8.04 5.35 -11.01
N ARG A 120 -7.41 5.62 -12.17
CA ARG A 120 -7.73 6.80 -12.96
C ARG A 120 -9.03 6.59 -13.72
N LYS A 121 -10.00 7.47 -13.50
CA LYS A 121 -11.31 7.47 -14.15
C LYS A 121 -11.72 8.89 -14.51
N PRO A 122 -12.05 9.18 -15.77
CA PRO A 122 -12.40 10.54 -16.18
C PRO A 122 -13.86 10.90 -15.83
N GLY A 123 -14.07 12.04 -15.18
CA GLY A 123 -15.41 12.59 -14.93
C GLY A 123 -16.25 11.73 -13.99
N ALA A 124 -17.52 11.49 -14.35
CA ALA A 124 -18.46 10.68 -13.56
C ALA A 124 -18.42 9.17 -13.89
N ASP A 125 -17.32 8.68 -14.49
CA ASP A 125 -17.13 7.25 -14.74
C ASP A 125 -16.96 6.50 -13.41
N THR A 126 -17.51 5.28 -13.29
CA THR A 126 -17.32 4.38 -12.13
C THR A 126 -16.19 3.38 -12.38
N ARG A 127 -15.82 2.53 -11.39
CA ARG A 127 -14.84 1.47 -11.62
C ARG A 127 -15.17 0.57 -12.81
N ALA A 128 -16.47 0.35 -13.06
CA ALA A 128 -16.98 -0.49 -14.14
C ALA A 128 -16.89 0.17 -15.53
N GLY A 129 -16.67 1.49 -15.62
CA GLY A 129 -16.53 2.19 -16.88
C GLY A 129 -15.32 1.72 -17.69
N ALA A 130 -15.42 1.71 -19.02
CA ALA A 130 -14.35 1.22 -19.90
C ALA A 130 -13.20 2.21 -20.10
N ARG A 131 -13.36 3.48 -19.71
CA ARG A 131 -12.37 4.55 -19.90
C ARG A 131 -11.40 4.60 -18.72
N GLY A 132 -10.16 4.97 -19.01
CA GLY A 132 -9.09 5.04 -18.00
C GLY A 132 -8.61 3.65 -17.56
N SER A 133 -8.31 3.49 -16.27
CA SER A 133 -7.90 2.22 -15.68
C SER A 133 -9.02 1.18 -15.79
N HIS A 134 -8.71 -0.06 -16.19
CA HIS A 134 -9.68 -1.16 -16.19
C HIS A 134 -9.51 -2.06 -14.97
N CYS A 135 -10.56 -2.81 -14.64
CA CYS A 135 -10.54 -3.73 -13.49
C CYS A 135 -10.36 -5.22 -13.89
N GLY A 136 -10.16 -5.49 -15.19
CA GLY A 136 -9.98 -6.84 -15.73
C GLY A 136 -8.65 -7.53 -15.40
N ALA A 137 -8.32 -8.56 -16.18
CA ALA A 137 -7.08 -9.31 -16.02
C ALA A 137 -5.85 -8.41 -16.26
N GLY A 138 -4.87 -8.50 -15.35
CA GLY A 138 -3.67 -7.66 -15.37
C GLY A 138 -3.84 -6.26 -14.75
N ALA A 139 -5.02 -5.94 -14.20
CA ALA A 139 -5.18 -4.76 -13.34
C ALA A 139 -4.38 -4.91 -12.03
N PRO A 140 -3.96 -3.81 -11.38
CA PRO A 140 -3.30 -3.84 -10.09
C PRO A 140 -4.08 -4.65 -9.05
N ARG A 141 -3.39 -5.46 -8.26
CA ARG A 141 -3.93 -6.35 -7.23
C ARG A 141 -2.91 -6.51 -6.10
N PHE A 142 -3.38 -6.80 -4.90
CA PHE A 142 -2.55 -7.25 -3.79
C PHE A 142 -2.54 -8.77 -3.73
N ASN A 143 -1.34 -9.30 -3.44
CA ASN A 143 -1.16 -10.66 -2.96
C ASN A 143 -0.67 -10.56 -1.51
N VAL A 144 -1.36 -11.22 -0.59
CA VAL A 144 -1.14 -11.07 0.86
C VAL A 144 -0.84 -12.43 1.47
N THR A 145 0.35 -12.59 2.04
CA THR A 145 0.67 -13.76 2.87
C THR A 145 0.32 -13.47 4.32
N ALA A 146 -0.66 -14.19 4.86
CA ALA A 146 -1.09 -14.06 6.25
C ALA A 146 -0.20 -14.87 7.21
N SER A 147 -0.41 -14.69 8.52
CA SER A 147 0.36 -15.32 9.58
C SER A 147 0.22 -16.85 9.65
N ASP A 148 -0.86 -17.38 9.09
CA ASP A 148 -1.11 -18.81 8.89
C ASP A 148 -0.30 -19.42 7.72
N GLY A 149 0.45 -18.59 6.98
CA GLY A 149 1.23 -18.98 5.81
C GLY A 149 0.41 -19.09 4.52
N VAL A 150 -0.89 -18.80 4.56
CA VAL A 150 -1.74 -18.77 3.37
C VAL A 150 -1.50 -17.47 2.62
N THR A 151 -1.26 -17.58 1.31
CA THR A 151 -1.23 -16.43 0.42
C THR A 151 -2.59 -16.26 -0.24
N TYR A 152 -3.17 -15.09 -0.05
CA TYR A 152 -4.41 -14.65 -0.67
C TYR A 152 -4.08 -13.75 -1.86
N ASP A 153 -4.32 -14.28 -3.05
CA ASP A 153 -4.07 -13.61 -4.30
C ASP A 153 -5.29 -12.85 -4.81
N PHE A 154 -4.99 -11.88 -5.67
CA PHE A 154 -5.96 -11.19 -6.50
C PHE A 154 -6.97 -10.32 -5.75
N ILE A 155 -6.57 -9.71 -4.64
CA ILE A 155 -7.36 -8.68 -3.98
C ILE A 155 -7.22 -7.38 -4.77
N GLY A 156 -8.26 -6.94 -5.46
CA GLY A 156 -8.19 -5.71 -6.25
C GLY A 156 -9.54 -5.27 -6.77
N CYS A 157 -9.56 -4.46 -7.83
CA CYS A 157 -10.76 -3.73 -8.27
C CYS A 157 -12.01 -4.62 -8.51
N ASN A 158 -11.83 -5.89 -8.86
CA ASN A 158 -12.93 -6.85 -9.03
C ASN A 158 -13.27 -7.66 -7.77
N SER A 159 -12.51 -7.54 -6.70
CA SER A 159 -12.83 -8.12 -5.40
C SER A 159 -13.97 -7.32 -4.79
N GLY A 160 -15.16 -7.92 -4.69
CA GLY A 160 -16.32 -7.29 -4.08
C GLY A 160 -15.98 -6.84 -2.65
N ALA A 161 -15.83 -5.55 -2.43
CA ALA A 161 -15.70 -5.00 -1.09
C ALA A 161 -17.10 -4.91 -0.49
N THR A 162 -17.30 -5.54 0.66
CA THR A 162 -18.57 -5.43 1.40
C THR A 162 -18.34 -4.53 2.61
N PRO A 163 -19.19 -3.48 2.82
CA PRO A 163 -20.33 -3.11 2.00
C PRO A 163 -19.92 -2.35 0.73
N ALA A 164 -20.85 -2.33 -0.23
CA ALA A 164 -20.71 -1.86 -1.61
C ALA A 164 -20.36 -0.37 -1.84
N THR A 165 -19.64 0.29 -0.92
CA THR A 165 -19.23 1.71 -0.97
C THR A 165 -17.71 1.88 -0.84
N SER A 166 -16.93 0.97 -1.43
CA SER A 166 -15.47 1.06 -1.46
C SER A 166 -14.91 2.02 -2.49
N GLU A 167 -15.77 2.70 -3.24
CA GLU A 167 -15.41 3.71 -4.24
C GLU A 167 -15.73 5.09 -3.67
N VAL A 168 -14.69 5.91 -3.53
CA VAL A 168 -14.85 7.34 -3.24
C VAL A 168 -14.42 8.12 -4.47
N ASP A 169 -15.37 8.82 -5.06
CA ASP A 169 -15.16 9.63 -6.26
C ASP A 169 -14.24 10.82 -5.94
N GLY A 170 -13.13 10.91 -6.66
CA GLY A 170 -12.24 12.07 -6.68
C GLY A 170 -12.32 12.81 -8.02
N GLN A 171 -11.52 13.86 -8.18
CA GLN A 171 -11.46 14.62 -9.43
C GLN A 171 -10.49 13.94 -10.42
N GLY A 172 -10.97 12.91 -11.13
CA GLY A 172 -10.20 12.18 -12.14
C GLY A 172 -9.64 10.83 -11.70
N TRP A 173 -9.98 10.40 -10.48
CA TRP A 173 -9.67 9.09 -9.93
C TRP A 173 -10.80 8.60 -9.03
N ILE A 174 -10.78 7.30 -8.76
CA ILE A 174 -11.63 6.66 -7.75
C ILE A 174 -10.72 5.95 -6.77
N ARG A 175 -10.90 6.23 -5.48
CA ARG A 175 -10.25 5.48 -4.41
C ARG A 175 -11.00 4.18 -4.17
N LEU A 176 -10.28 3.06 -4.25
CA LEU A 176 -10.74 1.73 -3.89
C LEU A 176 -10.23 1.34 -2.51
N ARG A 177 -11.12 0.79 -1.66
CA ARG A 177 -10.77 0.28 -0.33
C ARG A 177 -11.39 -1.10 -0.04
N TRP A 178 -10.63 -1.98 0.59
CA TRP A 178 -11.07 -3.29 1.06
C TRP A 178 -10.72 -3.42 2.53
N GLY A 179 -11.72 -3.45 3.39
CA GLY A 179 -11.55 -3.53 4.84
C GLY A 179 -12.91 -3.57 5.53
N ASN A 180 -12.90 -3.81 6.84
CA ASN A 180 -14.11 -3.80 7.68
C ASN A 180 -15.22 -4.76 7.19
N GLY A 181 -14.83 -5.96 6.74
CA GLY A 181 -15.76 -6.96 6.20
C GLY A 181 -15.04 -8.16 5.57
N THR A 182 -15.81 -8.99 4.88
CA THR A 182 -15.30 -10.11 4.07
C THR A 182 -14.74 -9.60 2.74
N ILE A 183 -13.49 -9.93 2.44
CA ILE A 183 -12.83 -9.67 1.15
C ILE A 183 -12.74 -10.97 0.36
N LEU A 184 -13.19 -10.94 -0.90
CA LEU A 184 -13.05 -12.06 -1.83
C LEU A 184 -11.63 -12.12 -2.40
N ALA A 185 -10.95 -13.24 -2.17
CA ALA A 185 -9.60 -13.52 -2.67
C ALA A 185 -9.48 -14.97 -3.16
N PHE A 186 -8.37 -15.32 -3.81
CA PHE A 186 -8.04 -16.71 -4.15
C PHE A 186 -6.91 -17.21 -3.24
N ALA A 187 -7.03 -18.40 -2.66
CA ALA A 187 -5.91 -18.97 -1.92
C ALA A 187 -4.89 -19.55 -2.92
N ALA A 188 -3.66 -19.03 -2.96
CA ALA A 188 -2.61 -19.48 -3.87
C ALA A 188 -2.28 -20.97 -3.70
N ASN A 189 -2.48 -21.50 -2.49
CA ASN A 189 -2.13 -22.86 -2.09
C ASN A 189 -3.27 -23.89 -2.25
N GLY A 190 -4.37 -23.57 -2.96
CA GLY A 190 -5.44 -24.53 -3.26
C GLY A 190 -6.61 -23.93 -4.08
N PRO A 191 -7.43 -24.74 -4.76
CA PRO A 191 -8.43 -24.27 -5.74
C PRO A 191 -9.64 -23.53 -5.16
N SER A 192 -9.67 -23.26 -3.85
CA SER A 192 -10.80 -22.61 -3.19
C SER A 192 -10.59 -21.09 -3.16
N ALA A 193 -11.58 -20.33 -3.64
CA ALA A 193 -11.68 -18.92 -3.30
C ALA A 193 -11.67 -18.80 -1.76
N GLY A 194 -10.76 -17.99 -1.24
CA GLY A 194 -10.59 -17.76 0.20
C GLY A 194 -11.30 -16.48 0.61
N THR A 195 -11.79 -16.46 1.85
CA THR A 195 -12.34 -15.24 2.47
C THR A 195 -11.31 -14.69 3.44
N ILE A 196 -10.93 -13.42 3.28
CA ILE A 196 -10.23 -12.69 4.32
C ILE A 196 -11.29 -11.99 5.18
N VAL A 197 -11.34 -12.34 6.46
CA VAL A 197 -12.17 -11.67 7.48
C VAL A 197 -11.23 -10.96 8.44
N ASN A 198 -11.53 -9.69 8.71
CA ASN A 198 -10.90 -8.88 9.76
C ASN A 198 -11.38 -9.33 11.14
#